data_AF-A0A0H2L906-F1
#
_entry.id   AF-A0A0H2L906-F1
#
_cell.length_a   1.000
_cell.length_b   1.000
_cell.length_c   1.000
_cell.angle_alpha   90.00
_cell.angle_beta   90.00
_cell.angle_gamma   90.00
#
_symmetry.space_group_name_H-M   'P 1'
#
loop_
_entity.id
_entity.type
_entity.pdbx_description
1 polymer ?
#
loop_
_entity_poly.entity_id
_entity_poly.type
_entity_poly.pdbx_seq_one_letter_code
_entity_poly.pdbx_strand_id
1 'polypeptide(L)'
;MSRRPPTRTFALGDRTRRVVAATIAAVLALVGAVVLVTGPQARSASAALGFCPDPGDMPNIGNLPAFTDSNVTVYTGGDYRATASAAESEGLLVVGGDAVVDAPGNFSVGAVGAGSQITPPDGAVMFAVGEGLDIAAGTSVTVGSTLPSGGAVNVGGTVTGAGSLSTAGTVPGVEAPVTEGMGPGALAEWSDFGSVIADASSTIAGWPATTGVVSGNRVVFTGTGTDDPQVFSIDATELDGVTEVEFAAIPEGAAIAINVTGDAPVDFSPNFWVGNGVNQINAFGPQFGNWASRILWNFESTPELALGRADQFLGTILAPAADATITTSTNGRVLVGGNLTFGDPSVTGGLEMHNYPWIGPGPFDCTSAASFVVQKTVTGEAAADVPAGTTFEVEYTYEEPDGTTGGDTLVVPISGALVNGPTLPVDTVVTVTETDLPSVPGVEWGTPVIQVNGEPLGDPAQFTIQENQTVTVTVVNTANGGAVPTVGGFSVAKAVTGDAAGLVPADTAFLVDWEAGLPEGATYDGDLSGTLTVLADGTVTNGPSDLPVGTTVALAERTPLPEVDGVESGGIRCSARRRPSRSSRARPGSR
;
A
#
# COMPACT_ATOMS: atom_id res chain seq x y z
N MET A 1 4.63 93.31 16.96
CA MET A 1 4.58 93.00 15.52
C MET A 1 3.60 91.82 15.32
N SER A 2 2.71 91.95 14.33
CA SER A 2 1.52 91.14 13.96
C SER A 2 1.67 89.62 14.01
N ARG A 3 0.63 88.77 14.08
CA ARG A 3 -0.84 88.82 14.37
C ARG A 3 -1.31 87.34 14.41
N ARG A 4 -2.10 86.96 15.44
CA ARG A 4 -3.34 86.11 15.48
C ARG A 4 -3.64 85.05 14.37
N PRO A 5 -4.54 84.06 14.60
CA PRO A 5 -4.75 83.11 15.73
C PRO A 5 -5.20 81.69 15.19
N PRO A 6 -5.69 80.73 16.02
CA PRO A 6 -5.86 79.32 15.66
C PRO A 6 -7.33 78.81 15.50
N THR A 7 -7.45 77.49 15.26
CA THR A 7 -8.62 76.56 15.38
C THR A 7 -9.64 76.49 14.23
N ARG A 8 -9.91 75.28 13.72
CA ARG A 8 -11.07 74.42 14.09
C ARG A 8 -11.25 73.22 13.12
N THR A 9 -11.55 72.08 13.73
CA THR A 9 -12.09 70.84 13.16
C THR A 9 -13.53 71.00 12.66
N PHE A 10 -13.91 70.28 11.60
CA PHE A 10 -15.27 69.80 11.34
C PHE A 10 -15.24 68.50 10.53
N ALA A 11 -16.18 67.60 10.85
CA ALA A 11 -16.35 66.27 10.29
C ALA A 11 -17.67 66.16 9.49
N LEU A 12 -17.77 65.02 8.78
CA LEU A 12 -18.92 64.39 8.10
C LEU A 12 -19.26 64.82 6.67
N GLY A 13 -19.47 63.80 5.81
CA GLY A 13 -20.06 63.92 4.48
C GLY A 13 -20.02 62.63 3.66
N ASP A 14 -20.98 61.75 3.95
CA ASP A 14 -21.29 60.47 3.29
C ASP A 14 -21.80 60.63 1.83
N ARG A 15 -21.50 59.65 0.95
CA ARG A 15 -22.29 59.13 -0.21
C ARG A 15 -21.48 58.70 -1.46
N THR A 16 -21.39 57.38 -1.62
CA THR A 16 -21.52 56.54 -2.84
C THR A 16 -21.85 57.21 -4.20
N ARG A 17 -21.13 56.82 -5.28
CA ARG A 17 -21.66 56.01 -6.42
C ARG A 17 -20.66 55.70 -7.56
N ARG A 18 -20.77 54.44 -8.00
CA ARG A 18 -20.29 53.63 -9.14
C ARG A 18 -20.05 54.26 -10.55
N VAL A 19 -18.98 53.74 -11.20
CA VAL A 19 -18.82 53.10 -12.54
C VAL A 19 -19.14 53.87 -13.85
N VAL A 20 -18.21 53.85 -14.82
CA VAL A 20 -18.29 53.46 -16.28
C VAL A 20 -16.90 53.76 -16.92
N ALA A 21 -16.06 52.76 -17.24
CA ALA A 21 -15.83 52.08 -18.54
C ALA A 21 -15.26 52.95 -19.69
N ALA A 22 -14.11 52.54 -20.24
CA ALA A 22 -13.73 52.81 -21.64
C ALA A 22 -12.81 51.70 -22.18
N THR A 23 -13.30 51.09 -23.25
CA THR A 23 -12.79 50.02 -24.12
C THR A 23 -11.68 50.48 -25.07
N ILE A 24 -10.71 49.60 -25.39
CA ILE A 24 -10.10 49.49 -26.73
C ILE A 24 -9.86 48.00 -27.05
N ALA A 25 -10.40 47.56 -28.18
CA ALA A 25 -10.10 46.28 -28.82
C ALA A 25 -9.85 46.51 -30.32
N ALA A 26 -8.79 45.89 -30.86
CA ALA A 26 -8.62 45.35 -32.23
C ALA A 26 -7.11 45.19 -32.54
N VAL A 27 -6.54 44.17 -33.19
CA VAL A 27 -7.01 42.94 -33.88
C VAL A 27 -5.75 42.06 -34.18
N LEU A 28 -5.89 40.72 -34.07
CA LEU A 28 -5.28 39.54 -34.75
C LEU A 28 -4.04 39.69 -35.68
N ALA A 29 -3.12 38.72 -35.89
CA ALA A 29 -3.17 37.25 -35.95
C ALA A 29 -1.76 36.59 -35.97
N LEU A 30 -1.73 35.24 -35.85
CA LEU A 30 -0.66 34.25 -36.15
C LEU A 30 0.44 34.02 -35.10
N VAL A 31 0.19 33.11 -34.13
CA VAL A 31 1.10 31.99 -33.76
C VAL A 31 0.21 30.86 -33.20
N GLY A 32 0.60 29.62 -33.49
CA GLY A 32 -0.20 28.40 -33.32
C GLY A 32 -0.77 28.13 -31.92
N ALA A 33 -1.80 27.29 -31.92
CA ALA A 33 -2.42 26.72 -30.73
C ALA A 33 -1.38 25.93 -29.92
N VAL A 34 -0.80 26.56 -28.91
CA VAL A 34 -0.26 25.84 -27.75
C VAL A 34 -1.48 25.45 -26.93
N VAL A 35 -1.88 24.18 -27.03
CA VAL A 35 -2.67 23.55 -25.98
C VAL A 35 -1.74 23.51 -24.76
N LEU A 36 -1.89 24.48 -23.86
CA LEU A 36 -1.39 24.35 -22.50
C LEU A 36 -2.20 23.23 -21.87
N VAL A 37 -1.71 22.00 -21.99
CA VAL A 37 -2.06 20.94 -21.07
C VAL A 37 -1.64 21.47 -19.70
N THR A 38 -2.61 21.91 -18.91
CA THR A 38 -2.39 22.13 -17.49
C THR A 38 -1.95 20.78 -16.94
N GLY A 39 -0.65 20.60 -16.71
CA GLY A 39 -0.16 19.48 -15.92
C GLY A 39 -0.86 19.46 -14.55
N PRO A 40 -0.81 18.33 -13.82
CA PRO A 40 -1.39 18.25 -12.49
C PRO A 40 -0.85 19.43 -11.67
N GLN A 41 -1.75 20.29 -11.20
CA GLN A 41 -1.39 21.31 -10.24
C GLN A 41 -0.76 20.57 -9.07
N ALA A 42 0.50 20.88 -8.76
CA ALA A 42 1.16 20.39 -7.57
C ALA A 42 0.21 20.68 -6.40
N ARG A 43 -0.30 19.61 -5.77
CA ARG A 43 -1.05 19.73 -4.53
C ARG A 43 -0.17 20.52 -3.57
N SER A 44 -0.77 21.42 -2.80
CA SER A 44 -0.09 22.01 -1.65
C SER A 44 0.57 20.88 -0.88
N ALA A 45 1.89 20.94 -0.68
CA ALA A 45 2.58 20.03 0.21
C ALA A 45 1.92 20.19 1.58
N SER A 46 1.08 19.23 1.97
CA SER A 46 0.87 18.95 3.38
C SER A 46 2.26 18.85 4.00
N ALA A 47 2.51 19.51 5.13
CA ALA A 47 3.75 19.23 5.86
C ALA A 47 3.84 17.71 6.01
N ALA A 48 4.96 17.12 5.59
CA ALA A 48 5.21 15.71 5.84
C ALA A 48 5.10 15.52 7.35
N LEU A 49 4.29 14.56 7.79
CA LEU A 49 4.20 14.19 9.20
C LEU A 49 5.58 13.75 9.67
N GLY A 50 5.97 14.13 10.90
CA GLY A 50 7.24 13.65 11.45
C GLY A 50 7.24 12.11 11.50
N PHE A 51 8.41 11.52 11.35
CA PHE A 51 8.64 10.12 11.72
C PHE A 51 9.09 10.16 13.17
N CYS A 52 8.51 9.31 14.01
CA CYS A 52 8.84 9.09 15.42
C CYS A 52 9.28 10.31 16.28
N PRO A 53 8.54 10.68 17.32
CA PRO A 53 8.97 11.79 18.19
C PRO A 53 10.31 11.47 18.88
N ASP A 54 11.25 12.41 18.84
CA ASP A 54 12.47 12.36 19.63
C ASP A 54 12.13 12.28 21.13
N PRO A 55 12.96 11.64 21.98
CA PRO A 55 12.79 11.66 23.42
C PRO A 55 12.73 13.10 23.97
N GLY A 56 11.58 13.50 24.53
CA GLY A 56 11.33 14.87 24.98
C GLY A 56 10.36 15.65 24.11
N ASP A 57 10.13 15.21 22.87
CA ASP A 57 9.24 15.83 21.90
C ASP A 57 7.91 15.07 21.75
N MET A 58 7.59 14.20 22.71
CA MET A 58 6.33 13.47 22.72
C MET A 58 5.14 14.44 22.81
N PRO A 59 4.19 14.36 21.89
CA PRO A 59 3.06 15.28 21.82
C PRO A 59 2.14 15.13 23.04
N ASN A 60 1.45 16.21 23.38
CA ASN A 60 0.29 16.12 24.26
C ASN A 60 -0.93 15.66 23.44
N ILE A 61 -2.06 15.38 24.09
CA ILE A 61 -3.30 15.04 23.40
C ILE A 61 -3.73 16.18 22.47
N GLY A 62 -3.96 15.84 21.21
CA GLY A 62 -4.31 16.75 20.13
C GLY A 62 -5.24 16.08 19.12
N ASN A 63 -5.54 16.79 18.04
CA ASN A 63 -6.54 16.36 17.04
C ASN A 63 -6.01 16.37 15.60
N LEU A 64 -4.71 16.61 15.43
CA LEU A 64 -4.04 16.65 14.13
C LEU A 64 -2.86 15.68 14.17
N PRO A 65 -2.75 14.76 13.18
CA PRO A 65 -1.58 13.90 13.02
C PRO A 65 -0.28 14.68 13.23
N ALA A 66 0.58 14.19 14.12
CA ALA A 66 1.83 14.83 14.52
C ALA A 66 3.02 14.00 14.05
N PHE A 67 2.98 12.69 14.33
CA PHE A 67 4.04 11.75 13.99
C PHE A 67 3.47 10.46 13.41
N THR A 68 4.35 9.67 12.78
CA THR A 68 4.06 8.31 12.36
C THR A 68 4.80 7.28 13.21
N ASP A 69 4.10 6.17 13.51
CA ASP A 69 4.64 4.97 14.17
C ASP A 69 4.02 3.73 13.51
N SER A 70 4.87 2.86 12.96
CA SER A 70 4.43 1.62 12.31
C SER A 70 4.50 0.39 13.22
N ASN A 71 4.93 0.57 14.48
CA ASN A 71 4.98 -0.52 15.45
C ASN A 71 3.58 -0.78 16.05
N VAL A 72 3.37 -1.98 16.58
CA VAL A 72 2.10 -2.40 17.18
C VAL A 72 1.82 -1.59 18.45
N THR A 73 0.71 -0.86 18.48
CA THR A 73 0.31 -0.07 19.66
C THR A 73 -0.55 -0.89 20.60
N VAL A 74 -1.53 -1.62 20.06
CA VAL A 74 -2.40 -2.52 20.82
C VAL A 74 -2.27 -3.92 20.27
N TYR A 75 -1.91 -4.86 21.12
CA TYR A 75 -1.81 -6.27 20.81
C TYR A 75 -2.63 -7.10 21.80
N THR A 76 -3.40 -8.05 21.28
CA THR A 76 -3.95 -9.14 22.08
C THR A 76 -3.68 -10.47 21.37
N GLY A 77 -3.07 -11.42 22.08
CA GLY A 77 -2.83 -12.77 21.52
C GLY A 77 -4.09 -13.62 21.43
N GLY A 78 -5.11 -13.29 22.23
CA GLY A 78 -6.45 -13.88 22.19
C GLY A 78 -7.48 -12.99 21.50
N ASP A 79 -8.70 -13.02 22.03
CA ASP A 79 -9.84 -12.26 21.51
C ASP A 79 -9.84 -10.81 22.02
N TYR A 80 -10.25 -9.89 21.14
CA TYR A 80 -10.46 -8.49 21.47
C TYR A 80 -11.95 -8.17 21.61
N ARG A 81 -12.33 -7.49 22.69
CA ARG A 81 -13.70 -6.97 22.85
C ARG A 81 -13.69 -5.49 23.24
N ALA A 82 -14.09 -4.62 22.31
CA ALA A 82 -14.47 -3.25 22.63
C ALA A 82 -15.96 -3.23 23.03
N THR A 83 -16.29 -2.67 24.19
CA THR A 83 -17.65 -2.69 24.72
C THR A 83 -18.07 -1.34 25.29
N ALA A 84 -19.37 -1.03 25.21
CA ALA A 84 -20.02 0.07 25.90
C ALA A 84 -19.34 1.44 25.74
N SER A 85 -18.46 1.83 26.68
CA SER A 85 -17.79 3.14 26.72
C SER A 85 -16.53 3.23 25.84
N ALA A 86 -16.07 2.14 25.24
CA ALA A 86 -14.91 2.16 24.34
C ALA A 86 -15.17 3.09 23.14
N ALA A 87 -14.29 4.04 22.89
CA ALA A 87 -14.45 5.04 21.84
C ALA A 87 -13.30 5.03 20.84
N GLU A 88 -12.04 4.89 21.29
CA GLU A 88 -10.90 4.98 20.37
C GLU A 88 -9.77 4.01 20.73
N SER A 89 -9.10 3.48 19.71
CA SER A 89 -7.83 2.75 19.77
C SER A 89 -6.86 3.36 18.76
N GLU A 90 -6.04 4.30 19.21
CA GLU A 90 -5.00 4.93 18.40
C GLU A 90 -3.85 3.97 18.11
N GLY A 91 -3.21 4.12 16.95
CA GLY A 91 -2.12 3.25 16.53
C GLY A 91 -2.59 1.97 15.86
N LEU A 92 -1.64 1.08 15.57
CA LEU A 92 -1.93 -0.23 14.99
C LEU A 92 -2.53 -1.16 16.06
N LEU A 93 -3.73 -1.70 15.79
CA LEU A 93 -4.42 -2.72 16.59
C LEU A 93 -4.28 -4.09 15.93
N VAL A 94 -3.63 -5.03 16.62
CA VAL A 94 -3.42 -6.41 16.19
C VAL A 94 -4.13 -7.37 17.15
N VAL A 95 -5.01 -8.21 16.61
CA VAL A 95 -5.83 -9.18 17.35
C VAL A 95 -5.52 -10.58 16.85
N GLY A 96 -5.03 -11.45 17.74
CA GLY A 96 -4.69 -12.84 17.42
C GLY A 96 -5.92 -13.70 17.12
N GLY A 97 -6.99 -13.51 17.88
CA GLY A 97 -8.26 -14.24 17.75
C GLY A 97 -9.36 -13.44 17.06
N ASP A 98 -10.58 -13.57 17.59
CA ASP A 98 -11.76 -12.83 17.11
C ASP A 98 -11.78 -11.40 17.69
N ALA A 99 -12.28 -10.45 16.91
CA ALA A 99 -12.55 -9.09 17.36
C ALA A 99 -14.05 -8.83 17.40
N VAL A 100 -14.56 -8.35 18.54
CA VAL A 100 -15.95 -7.93 18.71
C VAL A 100 -15.99 -6.46 19.11
N VAL A 101 -16.67 -5.64 18.31
CA VAL A 101 -16.90 -4.22 18.62
C VAL A 101 -18.39 -4.01 18.93
N ASP A 102 -18.70 -3.93 20.21
CA ASP A 102 -20.04 -3.73 20.78
C ASP A 102 -20.06 -2.45 21.64
N ALA A 103 -19.67 -1.34 21.01
CA ALA A 103 -19.58 -0.02 21.62
C ALA A 103 -20.52 0.94 20.86
N PRO A 104 -21.71 1.27 21.41
CA PRO A 104 -22.68 2.11 20.71
C PRO A 104 -22.10 3.49 20.33
N GLY A 105 -22.30 3.91 19.08
CA GLY A 105 -21.67 5.11 18.54
C GLY A 105 -20.49 4.79 17.63
N ASN A 106 -19.45 5.63 17.64
CA ASN A 106 -18.27 5.44 16.80
C ASN A 106 -17.11 4.89 17.62
N PHE A 107 -16.49 3.81 17.14
CA PHE A 107 -15.21 3.30 17.60
C PHE A 107 -14.12 3.59 16.56
N SER A 108 -13.20 4.50 16.88
CA SER A 108 -12.12 4.92 15.97
C SER A 108 -10.88 4.04 16.15
N VAL A 109 -10.25 3.58 15.07
CA VAL A 109 -9.01 2.79 15.10
C VAL A 109 -7.92 3.44 14.24
N GLY A 110 -6.66 3.36 14.67
CA GLY A 110 -5.53 3.85 13.87
C GLY A 110 -5.28 5.33 14.08
N ALA A 111 -5.78 6.15 13.15
CA ALA A 111 -5.77 7.60 13.28
C ALA A 111 -7.13 8.09 13.78
N VAL A 112 -7.13 8.60 15.00
CA VAL A 112 -8.34 8.89 15.79
C VAL A 112 -8.60 10.39 15.91
N GLY A 113 -9.74 10.75 16.52
CA GLY A 113 -10.19 12.14 16.60
C GLY A 113 -9.43 12.97 17.63
N ALA A 114 -9.08 12.38 18.77
CA ALA A 114 -8.23 12.98 19.77
C ALA A 114 -7.28 11.94 20.38
N GLY A 115 -5.97 12.15 20.27
CA GLY A 115 -4.98 11.25 20.83
C GLY A 115 -3.60 11.87 20.88
N SER A 116 -2.56 11.05 21.01
CA SER A 116 -1.18 11.53 20.88
C SER A 116 -0.91 12.04 19.46
N GLN A 117 -1.70 11.56 18.50
CA GLN A 117 -1.55 11.77 17.09
C GLN A 117 -0.23 11.21 16.54
N ILE A 118 0.31 10.19 17.22
CA ILE A 118 1.36 9.29 16.73
C ILE A 118 0.64 8.10 16.07
N THR A 119 0.37 8.21 14.79
CA THR A 119 -0.52 7.28 14.06
C THR A 119 0.26 6.36 13.13
N PRO A 120 -0.31 5.26 12.62
CA PRO A 120 0.31 4.56 11.50
C PRO A 120 0.40 5.46 10.26
N PRO A 121 1.28 5.15 9.29
CA PRO A 121 1.35 5.88 8.03
C PRO A 121 0.00 5.90 7.28
N ASP A 122 -0.24 6.94 6.48
CA ASP A 122 -1.47 7.08 5.67
C ASP A 122 -1.67 5.88 4.73
N GLY A 123 -2.86 5.27 4.78
CA GLY A 123 -3.21 4.09 4.00
C GLY A 123 -2.61 2.77 4.49
N ALA A 124 -1.78 2.77 5.53
CA ALA A 124 -1.23 1.54 6.11
C ALA A 124 -2.32 0.70 6.79
N VAL A 125 -2.01 -0.57 7.07
CA VAL A 125 -2.85 -1.41 7.94
C VAL A 125 -2.87 -0.79 9.34
N MET A 126 -4.07 -0.59 9.88
CA MET A 126 -4.26 -0.07 11.24
C MET A 126 -5.09 -0.99 12.12
N PHE A 127 -5.78 -1.96 11.50
CA PHE A 127 -6.55 -2.96 12.22
C PHE A 127 -6.36 -4.34 11.55
N ALA A 128 -5.72 -5.26 12.27
CA ALA A 128 -5.47 -6.61 11.81
C ALA A 128 -6.10 -7.63 12.77
N VAL A 129 -6.90 -8.55 12.24
CA VAL A 129 -7.63 -9.56 13.02
C VAL A 129 -7.33 -10.94 12.46
N GLY A 130 -6.85 -11.85 13.31
CA GLY A 130 -6.48 -13.20 12.92
C GLY A 130 -7.66 -14.07 12.50
N GLU A 131 -8.80 -13.90 13.16
CA GLU A 131 -10.04 -14.63 12.88
C GLU A 131 -11.13 -13.69 12.34
N GLY A 132 -12.33 -13.66 12.92
CA GLY A 132 -13.47 -12.84 12.48
C GLY A 132 -13.56 -11.48 13.16
N LEU A 133 -14.14 -10.49 12.46
CA LEU A 133 -14.49 -9.18 13.02
C LEU A 133 -16.01 -9.02 13.07
N ASP A 134 -16.61 -8.97 14.25
CA ASP A 134 -18.05 -8.73 14.43
C ASP A 134 -18.33 -7.31 14.95
N ILE A 135 -19.20 -6.58 14.25
CA ILE A 135 -19.58 -5.21 14.61
C ILE A 135 -21.06 -5.17 15.00
N ALA A 136 -21.34 -4.84 16.25
CA ALA A 136 -22.68 -4.88 16.81
C ALA A 136 -23.62 -3.84 16.19
N ALA A 137 -24.92 -4.08 16.30
CA ALA A 137 -25.94 -3.17 15.84
C ALA A 137 -25.86 -1.81 16.56
N GLY A 138 -25.81 -0.71 15.79
CA GLY A 138 -25.69 0.64 16.37
C GLY A 138 -24.25 1.08 16.65
N THR A 139 -23.27 0.26 16.29
CA THR A 139 -21.84 0.59 16.31
C THR A 139 -21.35 0.89 14.89
N SER A 140 -20.53 1.94 14.78
CA SER A 140 -19.74 2.27 13.61
C SER A 140 -18.26 2.14 13.97
N VAL A 141 -17.49 1.44 13.15
CA VAL A 141 -16.02 1.40 13.23
C VAL A 141 -15.45 2.27 12.11
N THR A 142 -14.59 3.22 12.45
CA THR A 142 -13.86 4.04 11.48
C THR A 142 -12.37 3.83 11.63
N VAL A 143 -11.67 3.54 10.53
CA VAL A 143 -10.24 3.21 10.55
C VAL A 143 -9.45 4.27 9.78
N GLY A 144 -8.52 4.93 10.46
CA GLY A 144 -7.64 5.96 9.88
C GLY A 144 -8.35 7.24 9.41
N SER A 145 -9.54 7.53 9.95
CA SER A 145 -10.47 8.55 9.41
C SER A 145 -9.93 9.98 9.36
N THR A 146 -8.89 10.30 10.14
CA THR A 146 -8.24 11.62 10.15
C THR A 146 -7.09 11.75 9.15
N LEU A 147 -6.73 10.67 8.44
CA LEU A 147 -5.69 10.68 7.40
C LEU A 147 -6.28 10.80 5.99
N PRO A 148 -5.51 11.27 4.99
CA PRO A 148 -5.99 11.47 3.62
C PRO A 148 -6.62 10.24 2.98
N SER A 149 -6.00 9.08 3.14
CA SER A 149 -6.36 7.82 2.46
C SER A 149 -7.10 6.84 3.36
N GLY A 150 -7.21 7.13 4.66
CA GLY A 150 -7.79 6.22 5.65
C GLY A 150 -6.78 5.19 6.16
N GLY A 151 -7.27 4.14 6.82
CA GLY A 151 -6.45 3.02 7.31
C GLY A 151 -6.99 1.68 6.84
N ALA A 152 -6.09 0.81 6.38
CA ALA A 152 -6.45 -0.51 5.86
C ALA A 152 -6.79 -1.49 6.99
N VAL A 153 -7.59 -2.50 6.64
CA VAL A 153 -8.06 -3.54 7.57
C VAL A 153 -7.79 -4.92 6.98
N ASN A 154 -7.15 -5.78 7.76
CA ASN A 154 -6.89 -7.17 7.40
C ASN A 154 -7.68 -8.10 8.34
N VAL A 155 -8.42 -9.06 7.79
CA VAL A 155 -9.23 -10.00 8.54
C VAL A 155 -9.01 -11.42 8.00
N GLY A 156 -8.62 -12.35 8.88
CA GLY A 156 -8.38 -13.73 8.49
C GLY A 156 -9.67 -14.45 8.09
N GLY A 157 -10.75 -14.20 8.82
CA GLY A 157 -12.12 -14.65 8.55
C GLY A 157 -12.94 -13.62 7.78
N THR A 158 -14.14 -13.30 8.28
CA THR A 158 -15.06 -12.34 7.65
C THR A 158 -15.43 -11.22 8.60
N VAL A 159 -15.80 -10.07 8.03
CA VAL A 159 -16.47 -8.98 8.75
C VAL A 159 -17.97 -9.27 8.82
N THR A 160 -18.51 -9.35 10.03
CA THR A 160 -19.93 -9.66 10.29
C THR A 160 -20.59 -8.61 11.18
N GLY A 161 -21.86 -8.85 11.49
CA GLY A 161 -22.64 -8.02 12.39
C GLY A 161 -23.58 -7.06 11.66
N ALA A 162 -24.27 -6.24 12.44
CA ALA A 162 -25.29 -5.29 11.95
C ALA A 162 -24.85 -3.82 12.06
N GLY A 163 -23.62 -3.58 12.50
CA GLY A 163 -22.97 -2.27 12.48
C GLY A 163 -22.33 -1.96 11.12
N SER A 164 -21.50 -0.92 11.08
CA SER A 164 -20.80 -0.49 9.86
C SER A 164 -19.30 -0.37 10.07
N LEU A 165 -18.52 -0.71 9.04
CA LEU A 165 -17.08 -0.44 8.94
C LEU A 165 -16.84 0.62 7.85
N SER A 166 -15.97 1.59 8.12
CA SER A 166 -15.53 2.60 7.16
C SER A 166 -14.02 2.80 7.24
N THR A 167 -13.34 2.71 6.11
CA THR A 167 -11.91 3.02 5.93
C THR A 167 -11.71 4.31 5.14
N ALA A 168 -12.75 5.14 5.02
CA ALA A 168 -12.69 6.40 4.30
C ALA A 168 -11.78 7.41 5.01
N GLY A 169 -10.86 7.98 4.23
CA GLY A 169 -10.01 9.07 4.67
C GLY A 169 -10.67 10.45 4.53
N THR A 170 -9.88 11.49 4.76
CA THR A 170 -10.32 12.88 4.62
C THR A 170 -10.47 13.32 3.16
N VAL A 171 -9.86 12.61 2.22
CA VAL A 171 -10.03 12.86 0.78
C VAL A 171 -11.31 12.19 0.29
N PRO A 172 -12.31 12.95 -0.22
CA PRO A 172 -13.57 12.36 -0.64
C PRO A 172 -13.40 11.28 -1.72
N GLY A 173 -13.96 10.09 -1.46
CA GLY A 173 -13.91 8.95 -2.38
C GLY A 173 -12.60 8.15 -2.36
N VAL A 174 -11.70 8.43 -1.41
CA VAL A 174 -10.51 7.62 -1.15
C VAL A 174 -10.75 6.80 0.12
N GLU A 175 -10.61 5.49 -0.02
CA GLU A 175 -10.78 4.51 1.06
C GLU A 175 -9.62 3.52 1.02
N ALA A 176 -9.06 3.19 2.18
CA ALA A 176 -8.06 2.15 2.30
C ALA A 176 -8.70 0.75 2.20
N PRO A 177 -7.97 -0.27 1.73
CA PRO A 177 -8.54 -1.59 1.50
C PRO A 177 -9.01 -2.28 2.79
N VAL A 178 -10.13 -3.00 2.69
CA VAL A 178 -10.55 -4.03 3.66
C VAL A 178 -10.36 -5.39 2.97
N THR A 179 -9.53 -6.24 3.55
CA THR A 179 -9.21 -7.56 3.00
C THR A 179 -9.69 -8.65 3.95
N GLU A 180 -10.68 -9.42 3.52
CA GLU A 180 -11.26 -10.55 4.26
C GLU A 180 -10.77 -11.90 3.71
N GLY A 181 -10.89 -12.95 4.50
CA GLY A 181 -10.60 -14.33 4.10
C GLY A 181 -9.11 -14.60 3.91
N MET A 182 -8.24 -13.80 4.54
CA MET A 182 -6.79 -13.93 4.42
C MET A 182 -6.24 -15.17 5.16
N GLY A 183 -7.04 -15.80 6.02
CA GLY A 183 -6.57 -16.83 6.95
C GLY A 183 -5.37 -16.34 7.77
N PRO A 184 -4.34 -17.18 7.99
CA PRO A 184 -3.12 -16.78 8.70
C PRO A 184 -2.38 -15.58 8.08
N GLY A 185 -2.64 -15.27 6.80
CA GLY A 185 -2.04 -14.13 6.12
C GLY A 185 -2.43 -12.78 6.69
N ALA A 186 -3.54 -12.67 7.43
CA ALA A 186 -3.97 -11.42 8.06
C ALA A 186 -2.94 -10.87 9.07
N LEU A 187 -2.20 -11.78 9.72
CA LEU A 187 -1.22 -11.48 10.76
C LEU A 187 0.21 -11.83 10.33
N ALA A 188 0.48 -12.07 9.04
CA ALA A 188 1.79 -12.56 8.59
C ALA A 188 2.95 -11.68 9.09
N GLU A 189 2.78 -10.36 9.05
CA GLU A 189 3.76 -9.37 9.51
C GLU A 189 4.02 -9.41 11.03
N TRP A 190 3.04 -9.84 11.83
CA TRP A 190 3.11 -9.85 13.30
C TRP A 190 2.98 -11.26 13.89
N SER A 191 3.26 -12.28 13.09
CA SER A 191 3.00 -13.68 13.44
C SER A 191 3.81 -14.18 14.64
N ASP A 192 4.94 -13.53 14.93
CA ASP A 192 5.84 -13.79 16.06
C ASP A 192 5.73 -12.73 17.17
N PHE A 193 4.84 -11.75 17.05
CA PHE A 193 4.78 -10.63 18.00
C PHE A 193 4.42 -11.09 19.43
N GLY A 194 3.66 -12.20 19.55
CA GLY A 194 3.42 -12.87 20.83
C GLY A 194 4.70 -13.36 21.53
N SER A 195 5.69 -13.85 20.78
CA SER A 195 7.01 -14.16 21.34
C SER A 195 7.82 -12.91 21.64
N VAL A 196 7.75 -11.87 20.80
CA VAL A 196 8.42 -10.57 21.05
C VAL A 196 7.99 -9.99 22.41
N ILE A 197 6.69 -10.01 22.73
CA ILE A 197 6.20 -9.51 24.02
C ILE A 197 6.68 -10.36 25.20
N ALA A 198 6.69 -11.69 25.06
CA ALA A 198 7.10 -12.60 26.12
C ALA A 198 8.62 -12.50 26.40
N ASP A 199 9.43 -12.45 25.36
CA ASP A 199 10.89 -12.33 25.47
C ASP A 199 11.31 -10.96 26.03
N ALA A 200 10.65 -9.88 25.59
CA ALA A 200 10.89 -8.56 26.14
C ALA A 200 10.48 -8.48 27.61
N SER A 201 9.32 -9.04 27.97
CA SER A 201 8.84 -9.09 29.36
C SER A 201 9.81 -9.83 30.28
N SER A 202 10.29 -11.00 29.86
CA SER A 202 11.27 -11.78 30.63
C SER A 202 12.63 -11.08 30.74
N THR A 203 13.06 -10.41 29.66
CA THR A 203 14.30 -9.62 29.65
C THR A 203 14.23 -8.47 30.66
N ILE A 204 13.12 -7.72 30.67
CA ILE A 204 12.89 -6.59 31.59
C ILE A 204 12.75 -7.08 33.04
N ALA A 205 12.11 -8.23 33.27
CA ALA A 205 12.02 -8.86 34.58
C ALA A 205 13.39 -9.24 35.17
N GLY A 206 14.36 -9.57 34.30
CA GLY A 206 15.74 -9.87 34.67
C GLY A 206 16.61 -8.65 35.05
N TRP A 207 16.13 -7.42 34.83
CA TRP A 207 16.91 -6.21 35.12
C TRP A 207 17.04 -5.96 36.64
N PRO A 208 18.19 -5.44 37.12
CA PRO A 208 18.35 -5.08 38.52
C PRO A 208 17.35 -4.00 38.94
N ALA A 209 16.46 -4.34 39.87
CA ALA A 209 15.37 -3.47 40.31
C ALA A 209 15.51 -3.02 41.77
N THR A 210 14.95 -1.85 42.08
CA THR A 210 14.69 -1.41 43.46
C THR A 210 13.21 -1.55 43.80
N THR A 211 12.86 -1.76 45.06
CA THR A 211 11.46 -1.99 45.45
C THR A 211 10.69 -0.68 45.61
N GLY A 212 9.49 -0.60 45.02
CA GLY A 212 8.54 0.48 45.28
C GLY A 212 8.02 0.42 46.71
N VAL A 213 7.81 1.57 47.35
CA VAL A 213 7.38 1.63 48.75
C VAL A 213 5.91 2.03 48.82
N VAL A 214 5.06 1.14 49.33
CA VAL A 214 3.63 1.42 49.56
C VAL A 214 3.40 2.00 50.95
N SER A 215 2.62 3.08 51.04
CA SER A 215 2.18 3.70 52.27
C SER A 215 0.76 4.23 52.13
N GLY A 216 -0.21 3.52 52.71
CA GLY A 216 -1.63 3.83 52.51
C GLY A 216 -2.06 3.48 51.09
N ASN A 217 -2.69 4.43 50.38
CA ASN A 217 -3.11 4.29 48.98
C ASN A 217 -2.04 4.73 47.97
N ARG A 218 -0.81 5.02 48.42
CA ARG A 218 0.27 5.57 47.59
C ARG A 218 1.44 4.61 47.47
N VAL A 219 1.91 4.39 46.25
CA VAL A 219 3.20 3.76 45.96
C VAL A 219 4.21 4.83 45.53
N VAL A 220 5.45 4.71 46.02
CA VAL A 220 6.56 5.60 45.65
C VAL A 220 7.72 4.79 45.05
N PHE A 221 8.09 5.14 43.82
CA PHE A 221 9.27 4.63 43.12
C PHE A 221 10.35 5.72 43.14
N THR A 222 11.49 5.45 43.78
CA THR A 222 12.56 6.44 43.96
C THR A 222 13.76 6.11 43.08
N GLY A 223 14.05 6.99 42.12
CA GLY A 223 15.16 6.84 41.19
C GLY A 223 16.53 6.85 41.85
N THR A 224 17.50 6.31 41.13
CA THR A 224 18.92 6.28 41.50
C THR A 224 19.62 7.61 41.22
N GLY A 225 19.01 8.49 40.41
CA GLY A 225 19.59 9.75 39.94
C GLY A 225 20.59 9.57 38.78
N THR A 226 20.61 8.41 38.11
CA THR A 226 21.45 8.11 36.93
C THR A 226 20.63 8.09 35.66
N ASP A 227 21.22 8.45 34.51
CA ASP A 227 20.50 8.50 33.22
C ASP A 227 20.15 7.11 32.65
N ASP A 228 20.67 6.03 33.26
CA ASP A 228 20.29 4.64 32.95
C ASP A 228 18.78 4.41 33.18
N PRO A 229 18.15 3.41 32.52
CA PRO A 229 16.78 3.01 32.83
C PRO A 229 16.56 2.78 34.33
N GLN A 230 15.50 3.40 34.85
CA GLN A 230 15.09 3.31 36.24
C GLN A 230 14.19 2.10 36.42
N VAL A 231 14.70 1.04 37.05
CA VAL A 231 13.99 -0.23 37.16
C VAL A 231 13.48 -0.45 38.58
N PHE A 232 12.20 -0.76 38.69
CA PHE A 232 11.50 -0.97 39.94
C PHE A 232 10.82 -2.34 39.98
N SER A 233 10.55 -2.82 41.20
CA SER A 233 9.74 -4.00 41.45
C SER A 233 8.68 -3.71 42.51
N ILE A 234 7.52 -4.34 42.37
CA ILE A 234 6.44 -4.33 43.37
C ILE A 234 5.72 -5.68 43.33
N ASP A 235 5.31 -6.22 44.47
CA ASP A 235 4.50 -7.44 44.49
C ASP A 235 3.06 -7.12 44.02
N ALA A 236 2.47 -7.99 43.21
CA ALA A 236 1.12 -7.84 42.67
C ALA A 236 0.08 -7.56 43.76
N THR A 237 0.24 -8.17 44.94
CA THR A 237 -0.69 -8.00 46.07
C THR A 237 -0.56 -6.63 46.75
N GLU A 238 0.57 -5.94 46.58
CA GLU A 238 0.79 -4.61 47.15
C GLU A 238 0.12 -3.48 46.32
N LEU A 239 -0.36 -3.78 45.11
CA LEU A 239 -1.13 -2.83 44.29
C LEU A 239 -2.60 -2.71 44.72
N ASP A 240 -3.12 -3.66 45.51
CA ASP A 240 -4.50 -3.62 46.00
C ASP A 240 -4.75 -2.35 46.83
N GLY A 241 -5.75 -1.57 46.41
CA GLY A 241 -6.10 -0.30 47.05
C GLY A 241 -5.15 0.87 46.78
N VAL A 242 -4.11 0.70 45.96
CA VAL A 242 -3.26 1.81 45.51
C VAL A 242 -4.02 2.65 44.50
N THR A 243 -4.14 3.95 44.77
CA THR A 243 -4.75 4.95 43.88
C THR A 243 -3.79 6.07 43.49
N GLU A 244 -2.65 6.19 44.18
CA GLU A 244 -1.64 7.22 43.93
C GLU A 244 -0.30 6.59 43.56
N VAL A 245 0.29 7.05 42.46
CA VAL A 245 1.63 6.63 42.00
C VAL A 245 2.56 7.83 42.04
N GLU A 246 3.70 7.71 42.72
CA GLU A 246 4.76 8.72 42.69
C GLU A 246 6.05 8.15 42.12
N PHE A 247 6.62 8.92 41.18
CA PHE A 247 7.99 8.80 40.73
C PHE A 247 8.80 9.94 41.34
N ALA A 248 9.77 9.61 42.20
CA ALA A 248 10.61 10.57 42.90
C ALA A 248 12.06 10.46 42.41
N ALA A 249 12.73 11.59 42.20
CA ALA A 249 14.14 11.66 41.79
C ALA A 249 14.49 10.87 40.50
N ILE A 250 13.56 10.86 39.53
CA ILE A 250 13.80 10.29 38.20
C ILE A 250 14.51 11.33 37.32
N PRO A 251 15.67 11.02 36.71
CA PRO A 251 16.31 11.92 35.75
C PRO A 251 15.43 12.21 34.53
N GLU A 252 15.59 13.41 33.96
CA GLU A 252 14.88 13.78 32.75
C GLU A 252 15.31 12.89 31.58
N GLY A 253 14.35 12.38 30.81
CA GLY A 253 14.61 11.49 29.68
C GLY A 253 14.87 10.03 30.05
N ALA A 254 15.04 9.68 31.32
CA ALA A 254 15.26 8.28 31.72
C ALA A 254 13.97 7.45 31.58
N ALA A 255 14.10 6.26 31.01
CA ALA A 255 13.01 5.28 30.93
C ALA A 255 12.75 4.64 32.31
N ILE A 256 11.51 4.28 32.61
CA ILE A 256 11.06 3.70 33.89
C ILE A 256 10.35 2.37 33.65
N ALA A 257 10.95 1.27 34.11
CA ALA A 257 10.35 -0.06 34.02
C ALA A 257 9.90 -0.53 35.43
N ILE A 258 8.63 -0.88 35.59
CA ILE A 258 8.08 -1.41 36.84
C ILE A 258 7.73 -2.88 36.63
N ASN A 259 8.49 -3.78 37.23
CA ASN A 259 8.20 -5.21 37.29
C ASN A 259 7.16 -5.48 38.39
N VAL A 260 5.95 -5.86 37.98
CA VAL A 260 4.92 -6.36 38.89
C VAL A 260 5.14 -7.86 39.06
N THR A 261 5.54 -8.24 40.26
CA THR A 261 6.03 -9.59 40.58
C THR A 261 4.95 -10.42 41.27
N GLY A 262 5.04 -11.74 41.14
CA GLY A 262 4.02 -12.67 41.65
C GLY A 262 2.96 -13.02 40.61
N ASP A 263 2.14 -14.02 40.92
CA ASP A 263 1.11 -14.62 40.05
C ASP A 263 -0.32 -14.34 40.53
N ALA A 264 -0.49 -13.41 41.48
CA ALA A 264 -1.80 -12.99 41.93
C ALA A 264 -2.52 -12.16 40.84
N PRO A 265 -3.86 -12.28 40.72
CA PRO A 265 -4.66 -11.32 39.97
C PRO A 265 -4.41 -9.89 40.44
N VAL A 266 -4.39 -8.94 39.51
CA VAL A 266 -4.20 -7.51 39.79
C VAL A 266 -5.47 -6.75 39.46
N ASP A 267 -6.01 -6.00 40.43
CA ASP A 267 -6.99 -4.93 40.23
C ASP A 267 -6.33 -3.61 40.64
N PHE A 268 -5.96 -2.79 39.67
CA PHE A 268 -5.19 -1.57 39.89
C PHE A 268 -5.84 -0.37 39.22
N SER A 269 -6.22 0.62 40.01
CA SER A 269 -6.99 1.78 39.55
C SER A 269 -6.40 3.11 40.04
N PRO A 270 -5.17 3.48 39.61
CA PRO A 270 -4.57 4.75 39.95
C PRO A 270 -5.31 5.91 39.27
N ASN A 271 -5.50 7.00 40.00
CA ASN A 271 -6.14 8.23 39.51
C ASN A 271 -5.36 9.50 39.86
N PHE A 272 -4.21 9.34 40.52
CA PHE A 272 -3.36 10.46 40.89
C PHE A 272 -1.88 10.10 40.69
N TRP A 273 -1.21 10.86 39.83
CA TRP A 273 0.16 10.58 39.45
C TRP A 273 1.07 11.76 39.77
N VAL A 274 2.20 11.50 40.43
CA VAL A 274 3.19 12.51 40.80
C VAL A 274 4.52 12.18 40.14
N GLY A 275 5.09 13.13 39.40
CA GLY A 275 6.41 13.00 38.80
C GLY A 275 7.36 14.08 39.30
N ASN A 276 8.40 13.72 40.04
CA ASN A 276 9.39 14.64 40.62
C ASN A 276 8.76 15.84 41.36
N GLY A 277 7.69 15.59 42.12
CA GLY A 277 6.96 16.61 42.88
C GLY A 277 5.95 17.43 42.06
N VAL A 278 5.80 17.16 40.75
CA VAL A 278 4.72 17.69 39.93
C VAL A 278 3.49 16.82 40.09
N ASN A 279 2.42 17.39 40.63
CA ASN A 279 1.15 16.68 40.82
C ASN A 279 0.37 16.55 39.51
N GLN A 280 -0.37 15.44 39.38
CA GLN A 280 -1.26 15.11 38.27
C GLN A 280 -0.58 15.18 36.91
N ILE A 281 0.53 14.46 36.75
CA ILE A 281 1.18 14.30 35.44
C ILE A 281 0.28 13.60 34.41
N ASN A 282 -0.80 12.94 34.85
CA ASN A 282 -1.86 12.33 34.05
C ASN A 282 -2.96 13.30 33.60
N ALA A 283 -2.90 14.59 33.95
CA ALA A 283 -3.92 15.58 33.61
C ALA A 283 -3.60 16.42 32.36
N PHE A 284 -3.06 15.79 31.31
CA PHE A 284 -2.74 16.41 30.01
C PHE A 284 -1.91 17.71 30.11
N GLY A 285 -0.98 17.78 31.07
CA GLY A 285 -0.02 18.87 31.16
C GLY A 285 1.03 18.84 30.03
N PRO A 286 1.88 19.86 29.89
CA PRO A 286 2.89 19.92 28.81
C PRO A 286 3.87 18.75 28.75
N GLN A 287 4.03 18.01 29.85
CA GLN A 287 4.92 16.84 29.95
C GLN A 287 4.17 15.51 29.92
N PHE A 288 2.87 15.52 29.65
CA PHE A 288 2.03 14.32 29.68
C PHE A 288 2.58 13.19 28.78
N GLY A 289 2.77 13.47 27.49
CA GLY A 289 3.31 12.49 26.54
C GLY A 289 4.72 12.03 26.89
N ASN A 290 5.54 12.94 27.41
CA ASN A 290 6.89 12.63 27.89
C ASN A 290 6.90 11.74 29.14
N TRP A 291 5.90 11.79 30.01
CA TRP A 291 5.78 10.85 31.11
C TRP A 291 5.21 9.51 30.63
N ALA A 292 4.18 9.54 29.78
CA ALA A 292 3.56 8.36 29.20
C ALA A 292 4.57 7.46 28.46
N SER A 293 5.41 8.04 27.59
CA SER A 293 6.39 7.29 26.79
C SER A 293 7.56 6.70 27.59
N ARG A 294 7.77 7.19 28.82
CA ARG A 294 8.88 6.79 29.69
C ARG A 294 8.47 5.82 30.77
N ILE A 295 7.21 5.37 30.82
CA ILE A 295 6.74 4.41 31.83
C ILE A 295 6.36 3.10 31.14
N LEU A 296 6.82 1.97 31.67
CA LEU A 296 6.40 0.64 31.28
C LEU A 296 6.08 -0.19 32.53
N TRP A 297 4.90 -0.80 32.55
CA TRP A 297 4.46 -1.76 33.56
C TRP A 297 4.57 -3.17 32.99
N ASN A 298 5.43 -3.99 33.60
CA ASN A 298 5.68 -5.36 33.21
C ASN A 298 4.98 -6.32 34.18
N PHE A 299 3.85 -6.87 33.74
CA PHE A 299 3.05 -7.87 34.44
C PHE A 299 3.42 -9.27 33.94
N GLU A 300 4.68 -9.68 34.16
CA GLU A 300 5.28 -10.87 33.53
C GLU A 300 4.45 -12.15 33.74
N SER A 301 3.96 -12.36 34.97
CA SER A 301 3.28 -13.59 35.38
C SER A 301 1.83 -13.39 35.84
N THR A 302 1.27 -12.20 35.66
CA THR A 302 -0.10 -11.90 36.11
C THR A 302 -1.12 -12.60 35.21
N PRO A 303 -1.97 -13.50 35.74
CA PRO A 303 -2.93 -14.24 34.91
C PRO A 303 -4.19 -13.45 34.59
N GLU A 304 -4.62 -12.56 35.49
CA GLU A 304 -5.81 -11.72 35.34
C GLU A 304 -5.42 -10.28 35.70
N LEU A 305 -5.65 -9.35 34.77
CA LEU A 305 -5.29 -7.94 34.90
C LEU A 305 -6.52 -7.05 34.70
N ALA A 306 -6.96 -6.37 35.76
CA ALA A 306 -7.97 -5.34 35.70
C ALA A 306 -7.36 -3.95 35.92
N LEU A 307 -7.54 -3.04 34.98
CA LEU A 307 -7.00 -1.67 35.06
C LEU A 307 -8.10 -0.59 34.99
N GLY A 308 -8.18 0.19 36.07
CA GLY A 308 -8.72 1.55 36.08
C GLY A 308 -10.23 1.74 36.33
N ARG A 309 -10.62 3.00 36.53
CA ARG A 309 -12.00 3.49 36.68
C ARG A 309 -12.16 4.87 36.02
N ALA A 310 -12.12 4.92 34.69
CA ALA A 310 -12.33 6.14 33.88
C ALA A 310 -11.36 7.32 34.16
N ASP A 311 -10.05 7.04 34.19
CA ASP A 311 -8.97 8.05 34.32
C ASP A 311 -7.98 7.92 33.14
N GLN A 312 -6.77 8.44 33.28
CA GLN A 312 -5.65 8.39 32.34
C GLN A 312 -4.52 7.54 32.94
N PHE A 313 -4.47 6.26 32.58
CA PHE A 313 -3.39 5.36 32.97
C PHE A 313 -2.13 5.70 32.17
N LEU A 314 -1.00 5.89 32.85
CA LEU A 314 0.27 6.28 32.21
C LEU A 314 1.20 5.08 32.03
N GLY A 315 1.70 4.94 30.81
CA GLY A 315 2.74 3.99 30.46
C GLY A 315 2.28 2.85 29.56
N THR A 316 3.26 2.19 28.96
CA THR A 316 3.08 0.92 28.25
C THR A 316 2.70 -0.18 29.25
N ILE A 317 1.70 -0.99 28.90
CA ILE A 317 1.26 -2.17 29.64
C ILE A 317 1.77 -3.41 28.90
N LEU A 318 2.65 -4.17 29.54
CA LEU A 318 3.22 -5.42 29.02
C LEU A 318 2.76 -6.58 29.90
N ALA A 319 1.85 -7.41 29.40
CA ALA A 319 1.18 -8.47 30.17
C ALA A 319 1.05 -9.75 29.33
N PRO A 320 2.16 -10.47 29.07
CA PRO A 320 2.17 -11.61 28.14
C PRO A 320 1.39 -12.84 28.64
N ALA A 321 1.09 -12.91 29.93
CA ALA A 321 0.35 -14.04 30.53
C ALA A 321 -1.12 -13.71 30.87
N ALA A 322 -1.54 -12.44 30.71
CA ALA A 322 -2.81 -11.98 31.25
C ALA A 322 -3.98 -12.13 30.27
N ASP A 323 -5.15 -12.50 30.81
CA ASP A 323 -6.43 -11.97 30.32
C ASP A 323 -6.64 -10.59 30.96
N ALA A 324 -6.89 -9.56 30.15
CA ALA A 324 -6.95 -8.18 30.58
C ALA A 324 -8.34 -7.55 30.40
N THR A 325 -8.78 -6.78 31.40
CA THR A 325 -9.95 -5.91 31.35
C THR A 325 -9.51 -4.48 31.66
N ILE A 326 -9.66 -3.58 30.70
CA ILE A 326 -9.23 -2.18 30.80
C ILE A 326 -10.47 -1.27 30.73
N THR A 327 -10.68 -0.53 31.82
CA THR A 327 -11.87 0.33 32.03
C THR A 327 -11.46 1.79 32.29
N THR A 328 -10.35 2.19 31.68
CA THR A 328 -9.75 3.53 31.75
C THR A 328 -9.07 3.86 30.43
N SER A 329 -8.84 5.14 30.13
CA SER A 329 -7.98 5.50 28.99
C SER A 329 -6.53 5.13 29.30
N THR A 330 -5.79 4.70 28.28
CA THR A 330 -4.38 4.29 28.38
C THR A 330 -3.49 5.21 27.57
N ASN A 331 -2.27 5.47 28.07
CA ASN A 331 -1.32 6.38 27.44
C ASN A 331 0.04 5.69 27.33
N GLY A 332 0.19 4.91 26.26
CA GLY A 332 1.25 3.93 26.08
C GLY A 332 0.77 2.76 25.22
N ARG A 333 1.65 1.81 24.94
CA ARG A 333 1.24 0.57 24.27
C ARG A 333 0.43 -0.33 25.20
N VAL A 334 -0.47 -1.14 24.65
CA VAL A 334 -1.25 -2.15 25.40
C VAL A 334 -0.96 -3.51 24.79
N LEU A 335 -0.14 -4.31 25.48
CA LEU A 335 0.46 -5.53 24.93
C LEU A 335 0.08 -6.73 25.81
N VAL A 336 -0.98 -7.43 25.43
CA VAL A 336 -1.62 -8.49 26.22
C VAL A 336 -1.48 -9.84 25.50
N GLY A 337 -1.06 -10.88 26.20
CA GLY A 337 -0.92 -12.21 25.58
C GLY A 337 -2.22 -13.01 25.51
N GLY A 338 -3.12 -12.84 26.47
CA GLY A 338 -4.47 -13.43 26.48
C GLY A 338 -5.50 -12.53 25.82
N ASN A 339 -6.76 -12.62 26.27
CA ASN A 339 -7.87 -11.81 25.78
C ASN A 339 -7.82 -10.39 26.32
N LEU A 340 -8.32 -9.42 25.55
CA LEU A 340 -8.41 -8.02 25.94
C LEU A 340 -9.84 -7.50 25.82
N THR A 341 -10.45 -7.17 26.96
CA THR A 341 -11.71 -6.42 27.02
C THR A 341 -11.44 -4.96 27.32
N PHE A 342 -11.95 -4.06 26.49
CA PHE A 342 -11.85 -2.61 26.65
C PHE A 342 -13.23 -1.97 26.73
N GLY A 343 -13.45 -1.16 27.77
CA GLY A 343 -14.71 -0.45 27.97
C GLY A 343 -15.57 -0.99 29.11
N ASP A 344 -16.47 -0.15 29.62
CA ASP A 344 -17.34 -0.48 30.76
C ASP A 344 -18.69 0.25 30.66
N PRO A 345 -19.84 -0.44 30.82
CA PRO A 345 -21.17 0.19 30.77
C PRO A 345 -21.46 1.18 31.91
N SER A 346 -20.69 1.14 33.00
CA SER A 346 -20.77 2.06 34.13
C SER A 346 -19.98 3.35 33.94
N VAL A 347 -19.11 3.42 32.91
CA VAL A 347 -18.31 4.60 32.61
C VAL A 347 -19.05 5.54 31.65
N THR A 348 -19.26 6.78 32.09
CA THR A 348 -19.86 7.83 31.27
C THR A 348 -18.77 8.67 30.62
N GLY A 349 -18.44 8.36 29.36
CA GLY A 349 -17.37 9.02 28.59
C GLY A 349 -16.76 8.03 27.59
N GLY A 350 -16.19 8.53 26.50
CA GLY A 350 -15.44 7.69 25.57
C GLY A 350 -14.09 7.33 26.18
N LEU A 351 -13.84 6.03 26.40
CA LEU A 351 -12.51 5.56 26.78
C LEU A 351 -11.65 5.42 25.53
N GLU A 352 -10.41 5.84 25.63
CA GLU A 352 -9.48 5.98 24.51
C GLU A 352 -8.15 5.31 24.85
N MET A 353 -7.60 4.51 23.93
CA MET A 353 -6.21 4.04 24.01
C MET A 353 -5.36 4.95 23.13
N HIS A 354 -4.44 5.70 23.73
CA HIS A 354 -3.54 6.62 23.04
C HIS A 354 -2.15 6.00 22.85
N ASN A 355 -1.57 6.20 21.67
CA ASN A 355 -0.25 5.65 21.35
C ASN A 355 0.86 6.50 21.97
N TYR A 356 1.64 5.94 22.89
CA TYR A 356 2.92 6.51 23.30
C TYR A 356 3.99 5.42 23.26
N PRO A 357 4.89 5.45 22.26
CA PRO A 357 5.98 4.48 22.16
C PRO A 357 6.88 4.50 23.39
N TRP A 358 7.36 3.32 23.80
CA TRP A 358 8.23 3.17 24.95
C TRP A 358 9.67 3.53 24.57
N ILE A 359 10.25 4.53 25.24
CA ILE A 359 11.60 5.02 24.88
C ILE A 359 12.76 4.22 25.50
N GLY A 360 12.47 3.25 26.35
CA GLY A 360 13.51 2.44 26.98
C GLY A 360 14.00 1.32 26.07
N PRO A 361 15.04 0.59 26.48
CA PRO A 361 15.55 -0.53 25.69
C PRO A 361 14.46 -1.58 25.44
N GLY A 362 14.36 -2.05 24.20
CA GLY A 362 13.41 -3.11 23.81
C GLY A 362 12.75 -2.83 22.47
N PRO A 363 11.84 -3.73 22.04
CA PRO A 363 11.22 -3.68 20.72
C PRO A 363 10.01 -2.73 20.63
N PHE A 364 9.74 -1.95 21.68
CA PHE A 364 8.51 -1.16 21.83
C PHE A 364 8.70 0.34 21.57
N ASP A 365 9.86 0.73 21.06
CA ASP A 365 10.07 2.10 20.58
C ASP A 365 9.24 2.36 19.33
N CYS A 366 9.19 3.61 18.90
CA CYS A 366 8.54 4.01 17.67
C CYS A 366 9.29 3.44 16.47
N THR A 367 8.55 2.95 15.47
CA THR A 367 9.17 2.47 14.22
C THR A 367 8.82 3.38 13.06
N SER A 368 9.84 4.06 12.54
CA SER A 368 9.78 4.79 11.28
C SER A 368 9.69 3.80 10.12
N ALA A 369 8.60 3.82 9.35
CA ALA A 369 8.48 3.03 8.13
C ALA A 369 7.87 3.86 6.99
N ALA A 370 8.38 3.66 5.78
CA ALA A 370 7.91 4.34 4.58
C ALA A 370 7.83 3.36 3.41
N SER A 371 7.08 3.74 2.38
CA SER A 371 6.87 2.92 1.18
C SER A 371 7.45 3.62 -0.05
N PHE A 372 7.56 2.88 -1.15
CA PHE A 372 7.86 3.38 -2.48
C PHE A 372 6.67 3.13 -3.41
N VAL A 373 6.54 3.92 -4.47
CA VAL A 373 5.50 3.75 -5.50
C VAL A 373 6.14 3.49 -6.84
N VAL A 374 5.58 2.55 -7.60
CA VAL A 374 6.05 2.20 -8.94
C VAL A 374 5.03 2.64 -9.98
N GLN A 375 5.50 3.22 -11.06
CA GLN A 375 4.68 3.56 -12.22
C GLN A 375 5.38 3.19 -13.52
N LYS A 376 4.58 2.93 -14.56
CA LYS A 376 5.08 2.61 -15.90
C LYS A 376 5.07 3.82 -16.82
N THR A 377 6.12 3.97 -17.62
CA THR A 377 6.14 4.84 -18.80
C THR A 377 6.64 4.06 -20.01
N VAL A 378 5.92 4.16 -21.14
CA VAL A 378 6.37 3.63 -22.42
C VAL A 378 6.61 4.78 -23.39
N THR A 379 7.78 4.78 -24.02
CA THR A 379 8.24 5.80 -24.99
C THR A 379 8.66 5.13 -26.29
N GLY A 380 9.11 5.89 -27.29
CA GLY A 380 9.54 5.36 -28.58
C GLY A 380 8.47 5.43 -29.68
N GLU A 381 8.88 5.17 -30.92
CA GLU A 381 8.05 5.36 -32.10
C GLU A 381 6.89 4.36 -32.21
N ALA A 382 7.02 3.17 -31.59
CA ALA A 382 5.99 2.14 -31.55
C ALA A 382 5.20 2.12 -30.23
N ALA A 383 5.37 3.14 -29.37
CA ALA A 383 4.67 3.21 -28.08
C ALA A 383 3.14 3.16 -28.20
N ALA A 384 2.59 3.73 -29.28
CA ALA A 384 1.16 3.73 -29.55
C ALA A 384 0.62 2.36 -29.99
N ASP A 385 1.50 1.44 -30.40
CA ASP A 385 1.14 0.08 -30.82
C ASP A 385 1.03 -0.88 -29.62
N VAL A 386 1.46 -0.44 -28.42
CA VAL A 386 1.34 -1.23 -27.20
C VAL A 386 -0.10 -1.15 -26.66
N PRO A 387 -0.80 -2.30 -26.47
CA PRO A 387 -2.18 -2.29 -26.01
C PRO A 387 -2.36 -1.61 -24.64
N ALA A 388 -3.41 -0.81 -24.48
CA ALA A 388 -3.68 -0.07 -23.24
C ALA A 388 -3.94 -0.93 -21.98
N GLY A 389 -4.20 -2.23 -22.15
CA GLY A 389 -4.34 -3.21 -21.06
C GLY A 389 -3.05 -3.95 -20.71
N THR A 390 -1.91 -3.60 -21.31
CA THR A 390 -0.63 -4.26 -21.05
C THR A 390 -0.15 -3.98 -19.63
N THR A 391 0.34 -5.00 -18.95
CA THR A 391 0.99 -4.92 -17.64
C THR A 391 2.45 -5.33 -17.75
N PHE A 392 3.26 -4.88 -16.80
CA PHE A 392 4.69 -5.18 -16.70
C PHE A 392 4.99 -5.70 -15.30
N GLU A 393 5.88 -6.69 -15.21
CA GLU A 393 6.30 -7.27 -13.94
C GLU A 393 7.57 -6.57 -13.45
N VAL A 394 7.49 -6.01 -12.25
CA VAL A 394 8.60 -5.31 -11.60
C VAL A 394 8.90 -6.04 -10.30
N GLU A 395 10.00 -6.78 -10.30
CA GLU A 395 10.51 -7.45 -9.10
C GLU A 395 11.15 -6.40 -8.19
N TYR A 396 10.90 -6.52 -6.89
CA TYR A 396 11.67 -5.82 -5.88
C TYR A 396 12.23 -6.82 -4.87
N THR A 397 13.43 -6.54 -4.40
CA THR A 397 14.06 -7.21 -3.26
C THR A 397 14.52 -6.17 -2.26
N TYR A 398 14.62 -6.55 -1.00
CA TYR A 398 15.06 -5.64 0.05
C TYR A 398 15.92 -6.32 1.11
N GLU A 399 16.75 -5.51 1.77
CA GLU A 399 17.52 -5.86 2.97
C GLU A 399 17.25 -4.78 4.03
N GLU A 400 16.65 -5.18 5.14
CA GLU A 400 16.34 -4.32 6.29
C GLU A 400 17.59 -4.07 7.15
N PRO A 401 17.59 -3.04 8.03
CA PRO A 401 18.76 -2.71 8.85
C PRO A 401 19.25 -3.84 9.77
N ASP A 402 18.37 -4.77 10.15
CA ASP A 402 18.69 -5.93 10.98
C ASP A 402 19.25 -7.13 10.18
N GLY A 403 19.31 -7.00 8.84
CA GLY A 403 19.75 -8.03 7.90
C GLY A 403 18.64 -8.95 7.39
N THR A 404 17.38 -8.72 7.77
CA THR A 404 16.23 -9.42 7.19
C THR A 404 16.13 -9.12 5.70
N THR A 405 15.90 -10.16 4.88
CA THR A 405 15.80 -10.01 3.43
C THR A 405 14.46 -10.54 2.92
N GLY A 406 13.92 -9.88 1.90
CA GLY A 406 12.65 -10.26 1.28
C GLY A 406 12.52 -9.71 -0.14
N GLY A 407 11.36 -9.91 -0.73
CA GLY A 407 11.05 -9.44 -2.09
C GLY A 407 9.77 -10.05 -2.64
N ASP A 408 9.20 -9.39 -3.63
CA ASP A 408 8.03 -9.85 -4.38
C ASP A 408 7.99 -9.17 -5.76
N THR A 409 6.96 -9.45 -6.56
CA THR A 409 6.73 -8.88 -7.88
C THR A 409 5.48 -8.01 -7.90
N LEU A 410 5.65 -6.77 -8.37
CA LEU A 410 4.56 -5.82 -8.59
C LEU A 410 4.10 -5.88 -10.06
N VAL A 411 2.78 -6.00 -10.27
CA VAL A 411 2.17 -5.93 -11.60
C VAL A 411 1.78 -4.48 -11.90
N VAL A 412 2.56 -3.82 -12.76
CA VAL A 412 2.44 -2.38 -13.04
C VAL A 412 1.74 -2.14 -14.38
N PRO A 413 0.60 -1.43 -14.43
CA PRO A 413 -0.14 -1.22 -15.67
C PRO A 413 0.50 -0.12 -16.54
N ILE A 414 0.41 -0.27 -17.86
CA ILE A 414 0.88 0.74 -18.83
C ILE A 414 0.19 2.11 -18.70
N SER A 415 -0.97 2.16 -18.06
CA SER A 415 -1.73 3.39 -17.84
C SER A 415 -0.96 4.45 -17.03
N GLY A 416 0.12 4.05 -16.34
CA GLY A 416 0.87 4.91 -15.43
C GLY A 416 0.19 5.08 -14.08
N ALA A 417 -0.81 4.25 -13.76
CA ALA A 417 -1.37 4.20 -12.40
C ALA A 417 -0.27 3.80 -11.40
N LEU A 418 -0.24 4.48 -10.26
CA LEU A 418 0.70 4.20 -9.18
C LEU A 418 0.36 2.85 -8.55
N VAL A 419 1.37 2.00 -8.41
CA VAL A 419 1.30 0.75 -7.65
C VAL A 419 2.18 0.92 -6.42
N ASN A 420 1.60 0.76 -5.23
CA ASN A 420 2.34 0.87 -3.98
C ASN A 420 3.20 -0.39 -3.77
N GLY A 421 4.46 -0.19 -3.39
CA GLY A 421 5.29 -1.24 -2.80
C GLY A 421 4.92 -1.44 -1.32
N PRO A 422 5.53 -2.44 -0.65
CA PRO A 422 5.31 -2.64 0.78
C PRO A 422 5.78 -1.42 1.59
N THR A 423 5.22 -1.28 2.79
CA THR A 423 5.81 -0.44 3.82
C THR A 423 7.04 -1.16 4.36
N LEU A 424 8.17 -0.47 4.42
CA LEU A 424 9.45 -1.03 4.85
C LEU A 424 10.07 -0.11 5.92
N PRO A 425 10.85 -0.66 6.87
CA PRO A 425 11.58 0.16 7.84
C PRO A 425 12.47 1.19 7.15
N VAL A 426 12.69 2.33 7.80
CA VAL A 426 13.71 3.29 7.37
C VAL A 426 15.08 2.61 7.32
N ASP A 427 15.93 3.08 6.42
CA ASP A 427 17.25 2.54 6.09
C ASP A 427 17.24 1.17 5.38
N THR A 428 16.07 0.62 5.09
CA THR A 428 15.93 -0.57 4.22
C THR A 428 16.45 -0.27 2.82
N VAL A 429 17.35 -1.11 2.30
CA VAL A 429 17.88 -1.00 0.95
C VAL A 429 17.00 -1.82 0.00
N VAL A 430 16.38 -1.17 -0.97
CA VAL A 430 15.49 -1.80 -1.95
C VAL A 430 16.17 -1.81 -3.33
N THR A 431 16.14 -2.96 -3.99
CA THR A 431 16.56 -3.12 -5.38
C THR A 431 15.35 -3.51 -6.22
N VAL A 432 15.08 -2.73 -7.27
CA VAL A 432 13.99 -2.95 -8.23
C VAL A 432 14.55 -3.36 -9.59
N THR A 433 13.90 -4.32 -10.22
CA THR A 433 14.27 -4.86 -11.54
C THR A 433 13.02 -5.04 -12.37
N GLU A 434 13.03 -4.61 -13.64
CA GLU A 434 11.96 -5.00 -14.56
C GLU A 434 12.29 -6.36 -15.18
N THR A 435 11.33 -7.28 -15.12
CA THR A 435 11.50 -8.64 -15.65
C THR A 435 10.44 -8.93 -16.72
N ASP A 436 10.74 -9.92 -17.56
CA ASP A 436 9.79 -10.54 -18.49
C ASP A 436 8.96 -9.56 -19.35
N LEU A 437 9.65 -8.74 -20.16
CA LEU A 437 9.00 -7.82 -21.09
C LEU A 437 7.98 -8.53 -22.00
N PRO A 438 6.74 -8.03 -22.10
CA PRO A 438 5.69 -8.69 -22.87
C PRO A 438 6.01 -8.66 -24.37
N SER A 439 5.71 -9.74 -25.09
CA SER A 439 5.80 -9.76 -26.56
C SER A 439 4.63 -8.99 -27.18
N VAL A 440 4.92 -7.92 -27.91
CA VAL A 440 3.93 -7.09 -28.60
C VAL A 440 4.24 -7.09 -30.11
N PRO A 441 3.30 -7.51 -30.99
CA PRO A 441 3.55 -7.52 -32.43
C PRO A 441 3.95 -6.15 -32.97
N GLY A 442 5.06 -6.09 -33.71
CA GLY A 442 5.57 -4.84 -34.30
C GLY A 442 6.36 -3.94 -33.33
N VAL A 443 6.55 -4.37 -32.09
CA VAL A 443 7.36 -3.65 -31.09
C VAL A 443 8.64 -4.44 -30.80
N GLU A 444 9.78 -3.76 -30.88
CA GLU A 444 11.05 -4.24 -30.34
C GLU A 444 11.43 -3.38 -29.14
N TRP A 445 11.49 -3.99 -27.96
CA TRP A 445 11.83 -3.27 -26.73
C TRP A 445 13.31 -2.91 -26.68
N GLY A 446 13.60 -1.65 -26.36
CA GLY A 446 14.94 -1.22 -25.94
C GLY A 446 15.25 -1.67 -24.51
N THR A 447 16.47 -1.39 -24.06
CA THR A 447 16.87 -1.63 -22.67
C THR A 447 16.00 -0.80 -21.72
N PRO A 448 15.37 -1.42 -20.70
CA PRO A 448 14.64 -0.70 -19.67
C PRO A 448 15.54 0.30 -18.93
N VAL A 449 14.94 1.39 -18.46
CA VAL A 449 15.60 2.34 -17.56
C VAL A 449 14.68 2.59 -16.39
N ILE A 450 15.15 2.26 -15.18
CA ILE A 450 14.46 2.62 -13.95
C ILE A 450 14.97 3.97 -13.49
N GLN A 451 14.03 4.86 -13.18
CA GLN A 451 14.29 6.16 -12.56
C GLN A 451 13.83 6.13 -11.11
N VAL A 452 14.68 6.58 -10.20
CA VAL A 452 14.35 6.75 -8.77
C VAL A 452 14.29 8.25 -8.49
N ASN A 453 13.14 8.75 -8.05
CA ASN A 453 12.88 10.18 -7.83
C ASN A 453 13.24 11.06 -9.04
N GLY A 454 13.06 10.52 -10.25
CA GLY A 454 13.36 11.17 -11.52
C GLY A 454 14.81 11.02 -12.01
N GLU A 455 15.72 10.49 -11.19
CA GLU A 455 17.10 10.23 -11.60
C GLU A 455 17.23 8.85 -12.27
N PRO A 456 17.76 8.76 -13.51
CA PRO A 456 17.90 7.50 -14.21
C PRO A 456 19.08 6.68 -13.68
N LEU A 457 18.81 5.49 -13.16
CA LEU A 457 19.83 4.60 -12.56
C LEU A 457 20.13 3.36 -13.41
N GLY A 458 19.26 3.00 -14.35
CA GLY A 458 19.38 1.79 -15.18
C GLY A 458 18.46 0.68 -14.68
N ASP A 459 18.76 -0.57 -15.03
CA ASP A 459 18.01 -1.75 -14.58
C ASP A 459 19.02 -2.88 -14.32
N PRO A 460 19.20 -3.35 -13.06
CA PRO A 460 18.44 -2.98 -11.86
C PRO A 460 18.78 -1.59 -11.32
N ALA A 461 17.89 -1.05 -10.47
CA ALA A 461 18.13 0.18 -9.71
C ALA A 461 17.97 -0.05 -8.20
N GLN A 462 18.75 0.66 -7.40
CA GLN A 462 18.75 0.54 -5.94
C GLN A 462 18.52 1.89 -5.27
N PHE A 463 17.77 1.89 -4.18
CA PHE A 463 17.55 3.05 -3.31
C PHE A 463 17.38 2.61 -1.86
N THR A 464 17.38 3.59 -0.95
CA THR A 464 17.18 3.36 0.49
C THR A 464 15.89 4.04 0.91
N ILE A 465 15.10 3.37 1.73
CA ILE A 465 13.91 3.95 2.36
C ILE A 465 14.39 5.01 3.36
N GLN A 466 13.88 6.24 3.19
CA GLN A 466 14.25 7.35 4.06
C GLN A 466 13.02 7.89 4.77
N GLU A 467 13.23 8.46 5.94
CA GLU A 467 12.21 9.25 6.61
C GLU A 467 11.72 10.38 5.70
N ASN A 468 10.41 10.64 5.75
CA ASN A 468 9.74 11.74 5.07
C ASN A 468 9.81 11.71 3.54
N GLN A 469 10.07 10.55 2.94
CA GLN A 469 10.17 10.41 1.50
C GLN A 469 9.40 9.19 0.98
N THR A 470 8.40 9.43 0.13
CA THR A 470 7.89 8.38 -0.76
C THR A 470 8.81 8.32 -1.97
N VAL A 471 9.55 7.22 -2.12
CA VAL A 471 10.39 7.01 -3.30
C VAL A 471 9.50 6.73 -4.50
N THR A 472 9.61 7.54 -5.55
CA THR A 472 8.91 7.30 -6.81
C THR A 472 9.83 6.56 -7.77
N VAL A 473 9.45 5.33 -8.10
CA VAL A 473 10.12 4.48 -9.10
C VAL A 473 9.35 4.58 -10.41
N THR A 474 9.97 5.12 -11.46
CA THR A 474 9.40 5.13 -12.81
C THR A 474 10.16 4.15 -13.69
N VAL A 475 9.46 3.12 -14.15
CA VAL A 475 10.02 2.12 -15.05
C VAL A 475 9.75 2.52 -16.49
N VAL A 476 10.81 2.88 -17.23
CA VAL A 476 10.72 3.43 -18.59
C VAL A 476 11.14 2.40 -19.61
N ASN A 477 10.20 2.01 -20.48
CA ASN A 477 10.51 1.19 -21.66
C ASN A 477 10.48 2.02 -22.94
N THR A 478 11.37 1.69 -23.86
CA THR A 478 11.37 2.27 -25.21
C THR A 478 10.86 1.23 -26.19
N ALA A 479 9.66 1.42 -26.74
CA ALA A 479 9.07 0.65 -27.81
C ALA A 479 9.56 1.15 -29.17
N ASN A 480 10.52 0.45 -29.77
CA ASN A 480 11.02 0.75 -31.11
C ASN A 480 10.18 0.02 -32.18
N GLY A 481 10.18 0.56 -33.40
CA GLY A 481 9.50 -0.09 -34.52
C GLY A 481 10.17 -1.41 -34.87
N GLY A 482 9.51 -2.52 -34.54
CA GLY A 482 9.90 -3.84 -34.97
C GLY A 482 9.53 -4.09 -36.43
N ALA A 483 10.30 -4.92 -37.13
CA ALA A 483 9.93 -5.35 -38.47
C ALA A 483 8.62 -6.15 -38.42
N VAL A 484 7.52 -5.58 -38.93
CA VAL A 484 6.30 -6.36 -39.21
C VAL A 484 6.64 -7.32 -40.35
N PRO A 485 6.59 -8.65 -40.16
CA PRO A 485 6.93 -9.60 -41.22
C PRO A 485 6.02 -9.32 -42.41
N THR A 486 6.59 -8.97 -43.55
CA THR A 486 5.79 -8.86 -44.77
C THR A 486 5.43 -10.28 -45.16
N VAL A 487 4.15 -10.60 -45.23
CA VAL A 487 3.64 -11.93 -45.58
C VAL A 487 2.96 -11.93 -46.96
N GLY A 488 2.87 -13.10 -47.57
CA GLY A 488 2.19 -13.35 -48.83
C GLY A 488 1.58 -14.75 -48.88
N GLY A 489 0.88 -15.06 -49.96
CA GLY A 489 0.23 -16.35 -50.13
C GLY A 489 0.19 -16.83 -51.56
N PHE A 490 -0.28 -18.06 -51.75
CA PHE A 490 -0.50 -18.64 -53.07
C PHE A 490 -1.89 -19.23 -53.20
N SER A 491 -2.31 -19.42 -54.46
CA SER A 491 -3.55 -20.10 -54.80
C SER A 491 -3.35 -20.89 -56.08
N VAL A 492 -4.09 -21.98 -56.24
CA VAL A 492 -3.96 -22.92 -57.35
C VAL A 492 -5.32 -23.09 -58.02
N ALA A 493 -5.35 -23.11 -59.34
CA ALA A 493 -6.52 -23.46 -60.14
C ALA A 493 -6.11 -24.49 -61.19
N LYS A 494 -6.99 -25.45 -61.47
CA LYS A 494 -6.73 -26.47 -62.49
C LYS A 494 -7.22 -26.00 -63.85
N ALA A 495 -6.42 -26.25 -64.88
CA ALA A 495 -6.85 -26.10 -66.26
C ALA A 495 -6.71 -27.45 -66.97
N VAL A 496 -7.80 -27.91 -67.59
CA VAL A 496 -7.82 -29.11 -68.42
C VAL A 496 -7.85 -28.66 -69.90
N THR A 497 -6.95 -29.20 -70.72
CA THR A 497 -6.79 -28.83 -72.13
C THR A 497 -6.56 -30.06 -72.99
N GLY A 498 -6.80 -29.96 -74.30
CA GLY A 498 -6.72 -31.06 -75.26
C GLY A 498 -8.07 -31.45 -75.85
N ASP A 499 -8.06 -32.31 -76.87
CA ASP A 499 -9.26 -32.64 -77.67
C ASP A 499 -10.35 -33.35 -76.85
N ALA A 500 -9.97 -34.04 -75.76
CA ALA A 500 -10.87 -34.72 -74.84
C ALA A 500 -11.23 -33.88 -73.58
N ALA A 501 -10.79 -32.62 -73.47
CA ALA A 501 -11.01 -31.81 -72.26
C ALA A 501 -12.50 -31.63 -71.90
N GLY A 502 -13.37 -31.57 -72.92
CA GLY A 502 -14.82 -31.47 -72.72
C GLY A 502 -15.50 -32.72 -72.14
N LEU A 503 -14.76 -33.84 -72.01
CA LEU A 503 -15.23 -35.06 -71.37
C LEU A 503 -14.90 -35.12 -69.87
N VAL A 504 -14.05 -34.21 -69.35
CA VAL A 504 -13.70 -34.17 -67.92
C VAL A 504 -14.78 -33.41 -67.15
N PRO A 505 -15.52 -34.05 -66.23
CA PRO A 505 -16.52 -33.37 -65.41
C PRO A 505 -15.91 -32.21 -64.63
N ALA A 506 -16.67 -31.11 -64.52
CA ALA A 506 -16.25 -29.89 -63.85
C ALA A 506 -15.83 -30.11 -62.38
N ASP A 507 -16.46 -31.08 -61.71
CA ASP A 507 -16.22 -31.50 -60.33
C ASP A 507 -15.12 -32.57 -60.20
N THR A 508 -14.41 -32.92 -61.27
CA THR A 508 -13.26 -33.83 -61.19
C THR A 508 -12.17 -33.21 -60.31
N ALA A 509 -11.84 -33.89 -59.23
CA ALA A 509 -10.90 -33.43 -58.22
C ALA A 509 -9.46 -33.89 -58.51
N PHE A 510 -8.54 -32.95 -58.60
CA PHE A 510 -7.10 -33.20 -58.70
C PHE A 510 -6.41 -32.81 -57.39
N LEU A 511 -5.49 -33.65 -56.93
CA LEU A 511 -4.72 -33.40 -55.71
C LEU A 511 -3.37 -32.76 -56.08
N VAL A 512 -3.05 -31.64 -55.44
CA VAL A 512 -1.79 -30.91 -55.62
C VAL A 512 -1.09 -30.81 -54.27
N ASP A 513 0.01 -31.52 -54.13
CA ASP A 513 0.91 -31.35 -52.99
C ASP A 513 1.67 -30.04 -53.11
N TRP A 514 1.90 -29.41 -51.96
CA TRP A 514 2.72 -28.23 -51.86
C TRP A 514 3.71 -28.36 -50.71
N GLU A 515 4.87 -27.74 -50.90
CA GLU A 515 5.93 -27.64 -49.90
C GLU A 515 6.52 -26.23 -49.93
N ALA A 516 6.64 -25.61 -48.78
CA ALA A 516 7.12 -24.25 -48.58
C ALA A 516 8.50 -24.26 -47.94
N GLY A 517 9.50 -23.76 -48.67
CA GLY A 517 10.84 -23.49 -48.15
C GLY A 517 10.92 -22.04 -47.66
N LEU A 518 11.07 -21.86 -46.34
CA LEU A 518 11.27 -20.54 -45.73
C LEU A 518 12.64 -19.96 -46.10
N PRO A 519 12.77 -18.63 -46.23
CA PRO A 519 14.07 -17.99 -46.36
C PRO A 519 14.90 -18.16 -45.06
N GLU A 520 16.22 -18.03 -45.17
CA GLU A 520 17.13 -18.17 -44.03
C GLU A 520 16.76 -17.19 -42.91
N GLY A 521 16.63 -17.70 -41.68
CA GLY A 521 16.29 -16.93 -40.49
C GLY A 521 14.80 -16.63 -40.29
N ALA A 522 13.91 -17.01 -41.20
CA ALA A 522 12.46 -16.85 -41.01
C ALA A 522 11.86 -18.03 -40.22
N THR A 523 10.89 -17.73 -39.36
CA THR A 523 10.05 -18.71 -38.68
C THR A 523 8.61 -18.60 -39.19
N TYR A 524 7.87 -19.71 -39.16
CA TYR A 524 6.46 -19.77 -39.53
C TYR A 524 5.78 -20.80 -38.63
N ASP A 525 4.66 -20.42 -38.02
CA ASP A 525 3.95 -21.21 -37.01
C ASP A 525 2.88 -22.15 -37.63
N GLY A 526 2.75 -22.13 -38.97
CA GLY A 526 1.84 -23.00 -39.72
C GLY A 526 2.54 -24.15 -40.43
N ASP A 527 1.75 -24.99 -41.10
CA ASP A 527 2.28 -26.11 -41.88
C ASP A 527 3.17 -25.59 -43.03
N LEU A 528 4.31 -26.27 -43.25
CA LEU A 528 5.19 -26.00 -44.40
C LEU A 528 4.96 -26.98 -45.55
N SER A 529 3.99 -27.89 -45.44
CA SER A 529 3.59 -28.78 -46.53
C SER A 529 2.13 -29.18 -46.39
N GLY A 530 1.50 -29.58 -47.50
CA GLY A 530 0.13 -30.08 -47.47
C GLY A 530 -0.37 -30.48 -48.84
N THR A 531 -1.67 -30.77 -48.93
CA THR A 531 -2.33 -31.16 -50.19
C THR A 531 -3.57 -30.29 -50.42
N LEU A 532 -3.66 -29.67 -51.59
CA LEU A 532 -4.84 -28.96 -52.05
C LEU A 532 -5.67 -29.86 -52.97
N THR A 533 -6.99 -29.83 -52.82
CA THR A 533 -7.92 -30.36 -53.82
C THR A 533 -8.35 -29.23 -54.74
N VAL A 534 -8.10 -29.37 -56.04
CA VAL A 534 -8.47 -28.39 -57.08
C VAL A 534 -9.38 -29.04 -58.11
N LEU A 535 -10.43 -28.34 -58.54
CA LEU A 535 -11.44 -28.87 -59.45
C LEU A 535 -11.15 -28.51 -60.91
N ALA A 536 -11.56 -29.37 -61.84
CA ALA A 536 -11.39 -29.19 -63.28
C ALA A 536 -12.06 -27.92 -63.85
N ASP A 537 -13.04 -27.36 -63.14
CA ASP A 537 -13.80 -26.16 -63.51
C ASP A 537 -12.99 -24.85 -63.48
N GLY A 538 -11.75 -24.90 -63.00
CA GLY A 538 -10.87 -23.73 -62.92
C GLY A 538 -11.15 -22.83 -61.72
N THR A 539 -11.95 -23.28 -60.76
CA THR A 539 -12.08 -22.61 -59.46
C THR A 539 -10.74 -22.55 -58.75
N VAL A 540 -10.52 -21.47 -58.01
CA VAL A 540 -9.28 -21.19 -57.29
C VAL A 540 -9.39 -21.78 -55.88
N THR A 541 -8.44 -22.65 -55.53
CA THR A 541 -8.23 -23.12 -54.15
C THR A 541 -7.06 -22.36 -53.53
N ASN A 542 -7.27 -21.77 -52.36
CA ASN A 542 -6.23 -21.03 -51.64
C ASN A 542 -5.32 -21.99 -50.84
N GLY A 543 -4.02 -21.76 -50.88
CA GLY A 543 -3.09 -22.26 -49.87
C GLY A 543 -2.92 -21.26 -48.72
N PRO A 544 -1.91 -21.44 -47.85
CA PRO A 544 -1.54 -20.46 -46.83
C PRO A 544 -1.41 -19.03 -47.38
N SER A 545 -1.93 -18.06 -46.62
CA SER A 545 -2.00 -16.63 -47.01
C SER A 545 -1.00 -15.73 -46.29
N ASP A 546 -0.27 -16.28 -45.34
CA ASP A 546 0.57 -15.60 -44.36
C ASP A 546 2.02 -16.12 -44.35
N LEU A 547 2.47 -16.73 -45.46
CA LEU A 547 3.86 -17.16 -45.60
C LEU A 547 4.80 -15.95 -45.63
N PRO A 548 5.94 -15.98 -44.92
CA PRO A 548 6.93 -14.91 -44.97
C PRO A 548 7.36 -14.58 -46.42
N VAL A 549 7.49 -13.30 -46.76
CA VAL A 549 8.00 -12.88 -48.07
C VAL A 549 9.40 -13.45 -48.31
N GLY A 550 9.61 -14.05 -49.48
CA GLY A 550 10.83 -14.79 -49.82
C GLY A 550 10.65 -16.31 -49.77
N THR A 551 9.54 -16.81 -49.18
CA THR A 551 9.19 -18.22 -49.20
C THR A 551 9.06 -18.75 -50.64
N THR A 552 9.70 -19.88 -50.91
CA THR A 552 9.56 -20.59 -52.18
C THR A 552 8.55 -21.72 -52.02
N VAL A 553 7.52 -21.75 -52.85
CA VAL A 553 6.48 -22.81 -52.83
C VAL A 553 6.66 -23.73 -54.03
N ALA A 554 6.95 -24.99 -53.76
CA ALA A 554 6.93 -26.07 -54.75
C ALA A 554 5.51 -26.65 -54.82
N LEU A 555 5.02 -26.93 -56.05
CA LEU A 555 3.72 -27.56 -56.30
C LEU A 555 3.92 -28.81 -57.13
N ALA A 556 3.32 -29.92 -56.71
CA ALA A 556 3.36 -31.20 -57.41
C ALA A 556 1.95 -31.79 -57.51
N GLU A 557 1.45 -31.96 -58.73
CA GLU A 557 0.19 -32.66 -58.95
C GLU A 557 0.39 -34.18 -58.78
N ARG A 558 -0.46 -34.81 -57.97
CA ARG A 558 -0.33 -36.25 -57.67
C ARG A 558 -0.68 -37.11 -58.88
N THR A 559 0.04 -38.22 -58.99
CA THR A 559 -0.28 -39.32 -59.90
C THR A 559 -0.54 -40.61 -59.11
N PRO A 560 -1.41 -41.53 -59.58
CA PRO A 560 -2.17 -41.45 -60.84
C PRO A 560 -3.24 -40.35 -60.83
N LEU A 561 -3.54 -39.80 -62.00
CA LEU A 561 -4.61 -38.82 -62.18
C LEU A 561 -5.99 -39.51 -62.05
N PRO A 562 -7.06 -38.76 -61.75
CA PRO A 562 -8.41 -39.31 -61.76
C PRO A 562 -8.73 -39.97 -63.11
N GLU A 563 -9.24 -41.19 -63.08
CA GLU A 563 -9.69 -41.88 -64.28
C GLU A 563 -11.02 -41.28 -64.75
N VAL A 564 -11.08 -40.90 -66.03
CA VAL A 564 -12.29 -40.39 -66.69
C VAL A 564 -12.52 -41.21 -67.95
N ASP A 565 -13.70 -41.80 -68.08
CA ASP A 565 -14.05 -42.66 -69.22
C ASP A 565 -13.86 -41.92 -70.56
N GLY A 566 -13.10 -42.54 -71.46
CA GLY A 566 -12.82 -41.96 -72.78
C GLY A 566 -11.73 -40.86 -72.80
N VAL A 567 -11.05 -40.62 -71.68
CA VAL A 567 -9.94 -39.66 -71.58
C VAL A 567 -8.62 -40.38 -71.34
N GLU A 568 -7.66 -40.19 -72.24
CA GLU A 568 -6.25 -40.54 -72.00
C GLU A 568 -5.50 -39.29 -71.54
N SER A 569 -4.98 -39.33 -70.31
CA SER A 569 -4.31 -38.17 -69.71
C SER A 569 -2.92 -37.93 -70.31
N GLY A 570 -2.67 -36.69 -70.74
CA GLY A 570 -1.37 -36.23 -71.23
C GLY A 570 -0.45 -35.68 -70.13
N GLY A 571 0.66 -35.04 -70.53
CA GLY A 571 1.65 -34.52 -69.60
C GLY A 571 1.15 -33.39 -68.69
N ILE A 572 1.54 -33.45 -67.41
CA ILE A 572 1.25 -32.45 -66.38
C ILE A 572 2.18 -31.24 -66.56
N ARG A 573 1.66 -30.02 -66.44
CA ARG A 573 2.45 -28.78 -66.36
C ARG A 573 1.91 -27.85 -65.29
N CYS A 574 2.79 -27.38 -64.41
CA CYS A 574 2.51 -26.29 -63.49
C CYS A 574 3.07 -24.98 -64.07
N SER A 575 2.27 -23.92 -64.13
CA SER A 575 2.71 -22.58 -64.55
C SER A 575 2.33 -21.55 -63.50
N ALA A 576 3.27 -20.73 -63.05
CA ALA A 576 3.03 -19.66 -62.09
C ALA A 576 2.72 -18.33 -62.80
N ARG A 577 1.70 -17.59 -62.34
CA ARG A 577 1.45 -16.20 -62.73
C ARG A 577 1.55 -15.32 -61.49
N ARG A 578 2.43 -14.32 -61.51
CA ARG A 578 2.46 -13.29 -60.46
C ARG A 578 1.27 -12.34 -60.66
N ARG A 579 0.40 -12.21 -59.66
CA ARG A 579 -0.49 -11.04 -59.58
C ARG A 579 0.38 -9.84 -59.21
N PRO A 580 0.31 -8.71 -59.94
CA PRO A 580 1.04 -7.51 -59.54
C PRO A 580 0.55 -7.06 -58.16
N SER A 581 1.49 -6.79 -57.26
CA SER A 581 1.20 -6.23 -55.94
C SER A 581 0.40 -4.94 -56.10
N ARG A 582 -0.71 -4.78 -55.37
CA ARG A 582 -1.32 -3.46 -55.17
C ARG A 582 -0.31 -2.63 -54.37
N SER A 583 0.59 -1.93 -55.05
CA SER A 583 1.36 -0.88 -54.41
C SER A 583 0.35 0.15 -53.90
N SER A 584 0.45 0.49 -52.62
CA SER A 584 -0.17 1.70 -52.09
C SER A 584 0.23 2.87 -53.00
N ARG A 585 -0.76 3.65 -53.42
CA ARG A 585 -0.50 4.95 -54.05
C ARG A 585 0.19 5.83 -53.01
N ALA A 586 1.51 5.96 -53.10
CA ALA A 586 2.18 7.14 -52.56
C ALA A 586 1.67 8.35 -53.38
N ARG A 587 1.01 9.30 -52.71
CA ARG A 587 0.72 10.61 -53.32
C ARG A 587 2.02 11.44 -53.31
N PRO A 588 2.32 12.19 -54.39
CA PRO A 588 3.59 12.89 -54.53
C PRO A 588 3.63 14.16 -53.69
N GLY A 589 4.81 14.44 -53.14
CA GLY A 589 5.11 15.68 -52.43
C GLY A 589 4.85 16.93 -53.27
N SER A 590 4.21 17.91 -52.65
CA SER A 590 4.15 19.29 -53.12
C SER A 590 5.46 19.99 -52.75
N ARG A 591 6.04 20.66 -53.76
CA ARG A 591 7.10 21.67 -53.62
C ARG A 591 6.71 22.82 -52.71
#